data_AF-A0A7N0VD50-F1
#
_entry.id   AF-A0A7N0VD50-F1
#
_cell.length_a   1.000
_cell.length_b   1.000
_cell.length_c   1.000
_cell.angle_alpha   90.00
_cell.angle_beta   90.00
_cell.angle_gamma   90.00
#
_symmetry.space_group_name_H-M   'P 1'
#
loop_
_entity.id
_entity.type
_entity.pdbx_description
1 polymer ?
#
loop_
_entity_poly.entity_id
_entity_poly.type
_entity_poly.pdbx_seq_one_letter_code
_entity_poly.pdbx_strand_id
1 'polypeptide(L)'
;MILVGLLLMVGSFYSGTLFGNNSPIYVSQLDSKSSSTGSQVFSNVVALTKRRTPLIIPPSGVDVCPLKFNEYIPCHDVAYTETLLPKLDVLRKEELERHCPPVEERLFCLVPPPEDYKIPIRWPVSRDYVWLSNVNHTRLAEVKGGQNVVHEKDQLWWFPSLVYL
;
A
#
# COMPACT_ATOMS: atom_id res chain seq x y z
N MET A 1 -28.02 41.64 -13.03
CA MET A 1 -27.33 41.36 -11.75
C MET A 1 -27.11 39.86 -11.52
N ILE A 2 -28.05 38.98 -11.87
CA ILE A 2 -27.91 37.51 -11.71
C ILE A 2 -26.82 36.90 -12.62
N LEU A 3 -26.71 37.36 -13.87
CA LEU A 3 -25.72 36.87 -14.84
C LEU A 3 -24.27 37.17 -14.43
N VAL A 4 -24.05 38.33 -13.80
CA VAL A 4 -22.73 38.73 -13.28
C VAL A 4 -22.34 37.86 -12.07
N GLY A 5 -23.31 37.51 -11.22
CA GLY A 5 -23.09 36.59 -10.10
C GLY A 5 -22.69 35.19 -10.56
N LEU A 6 -23.35 34.65 -11.60
CA LEU A 6 -23.00 33.34 -12.16
C LEU A 6 -21.59 33.31 -12.77
N LEU A 7 -21.17 34.37 -13.45
CA LEU A 7 -19.82 34.45 -14.03
C LEU A 7 -18.73 34.54 -12.95
N LEU A 8 -18.98 35.22 -11.83
CA LEU A 8 -18.04 35.27 -10.70
C LEU A 8 -17.93 33.93 -9.98
N MET A 9 -19.03 33.18 -9.85
CA MET A 9 -19.02 31.83 -9.27
C MET A 9 -18.24 30.85 -10.15
N VAL A 10 -18.42 30.90 -11.48
CA VAL A 10 -17.66 30.05 -12.40
C VAL A 10 -16.17 30.44 -12.36
N GLY A 11 -15.83 31.73 -12.41
CA GLY A 11 -14.43 32.19 -12.40
C GLY A 11 -13.65 31.81 -11.14
N SER A 12 -14.29 31.73 -9.97
CA SER A 12 -13.67 31.35 -8.71
C SER A 12 -13.39 29.84 -8.62
N PHE A 13 -14.28 29.00 -9.16
CA PHE A 13 -14.02 27.55 -9.28
C PHE A 13 -12.85 27.24 -10.22
N TYR A 14 -12.70 27.99 -11.31
CA TYR A 14 -11.61 27.77 -12.28
C TYR A 14 -10.29 28.48 -11.91
N SER A 15 -10.30 29.47 -11.01
CA SER A 15 -9.06 30.09 -10.47
C SER A 15 -8.46 29.32 -9.29
N GLY A 16 -9.23 28.43 -8.65
CA GLY A 16 -8.76 27.60 -7.54
C GLY A 16 -7.79 26.47 -7.92
N THR A 17 -7.62 26.21 -9.23
CA THR A 17 -6.71 25.16 -9.74
C THR A 17 -5.34 25.67 -10.16
N LEU A 18 -5.09 26.99 -10.08
CA LEU A 18 -3.84 27.60 -10.56
C LEU A 18 -2.77 27.81 -9.47
N PHE A 19 -3.13 27.65 -8.18
CA PHE A 19 -2.21 27.84 -7.03
C PHE A 19 -1.97 26.58 -6.17
N GLY A 20 -2.49 25.41 -6.59
CA GLY A 20 -2.30 24.14 -5.89
C GLY A 20 -1.09 23.34 -6.40
N ASN A 21 0.09 23.97 -6.50
CA ASN A 21 1.31 23.29 -6.94
C ASN A 21 1.99 22.61 -5.73
N ASN A 22 1.46 21.47 -5.27
CA ASN A 22 2.18 20.58 -4.36
C ASN A 22 2.99 19.59 -5.21
N SER A 23 4.29 19.83 -5.32
CA SER A 23 5.22 18.79 -5.78
C SER A 23 5.27 17.66 -4.74
N PRO A 24 5.24 16.38 -5.14
CA PRO A 24 5.61 15.31 -4.22
C PRO A 24 7.11 15.43 -3.95
N ILE A 25 7.48 15.58 -2.67
CA ILE A 25 8.86 15.44 -2.20
C ILE A 25 9.23 13.96 -2.38
N TYR A 26 9.82 13.62 -3.54
CA TYR A 26 10.60 12.40 -3.64
C TYR A 26 11.93 12.64 -2.91
N VAL A 27 12.09 11.99 -1.76
CA VAL A 27 13.37 11.89 -1.06
C VAL A 27 14.37 11.24 -2.01
N SER A 28 15.50 11.91 -2.21
CA SER A 28 16.62 11.44 -3.02
C SER A 28 17.22 10.20 -2.36
N GLN A 29 17.17 9.07 -3.06
CA GLN A 29 17.74 7.80 -2.65
C GLN A 29 19.28 7.90 -2.62
N LEU A 30 19.87 7.66 -1.46
CA LEU A 30 21.30 7.56 -1.25
C LEU A 30 21.68 6.07 -1.30
N ASP A 31 22.19 5.62 -2.44
CA ASP A 31 22.65 4.25 -2.66
C ASP A 31 23.80 3.91 -1.70
N SER A 32 23.47 3.17 -0.64
CA SER A 32 24.44 2.67 0.34
C SER A 32 24.77 1.22 0.00
N LYS A 33 25.83 1.02 -0.79
CA LYS A 33 26.36 -0.32 -1.09
C LYS A 33 27.31 -0.74 0.03
N SER A 34 26.85 -1.55 0.98
CA SER A 34 27.73 -2.18 1.97
C SER A 34 28.03 -3.62 1.57
N SER A 35 29.30 -3.90 1.26
CA SER A 35 29.82 -5.26 1.13
C SER A 35 30.17 -5.80 2.51
N SER A 36 29.71 -7.00 2.86
CA SER A 36 30.39 -7.81 3.87
C SER A 36 30.33 -9.29 3.51
N THR A 37 31.44 -9.95 3.79
CA THR A 37 31.88 -11.23 3.25
C THR A 37 31.52 -12.37 4.20
N GLY A 38 30.78 -13.36 3.70
CA GLY A 38 30.91 -14.77 4.07
C GLY A 38 30.14 -15.32 5.28
N SER A 39 28.92 -15.80 5.05
CA SER A 39 28.39 -17.09 5.55
C SER A 39 26.99 -17.29 4.95
N GLN A 40 26.84 -18.22 3.99
CA GLN A 40 25.64 -18.41 3.15
C GLN A 40 24.97 -17.06 2.80
N VAL A 41 25.61 -16.29 1.91
CA VAL A 41 25.23 -14.91 1.65
C VAL A 41 23.84 -14.88 1.01
N PHE A 42 22.80 -14.74 1.84
CA PHE A 42 21.49 -14.29 1.41
C PHE A 42 21.66 -12.86 0.89
N SER A 43 21.92 -12.74 -0.40
CA SER A 43 22.01 -11.44 -1.08
C SER A 43 20.60 -11.02 -1.48
N ASN A 44 19.77 -10.64 -0.51
CA ASN A 44 18.46 -10.08 -0.82
C ASN A 44 18.70 -8.70 -1.44
N VAL A 45 18.55 -8.59 -2.76
CA VAL A 45 18.69 -7.33 -3.49
C VAL A 45 17.31 -6.71 -3.65
N VAL A 46 17.25 -5.37 -3.72
CA VAL A 46 16.01 -4.69 -4.09
C VAL A 46 15.81 -4.85 -5.59
N ALA A 47 14.91 -5.73 -6.00
CA ALA A 47 14.64 -6.04 -7.40
C ALA A 47 13.20 -6.51 -7.60
N LEU A 48 12.66 -6.24 -8.79
CA LEU A 48 11.36 -6.77 -9.20
C LEU A 48 11.53 -8.15 -9.83
N THR A 49 11.08 -9.15 -9.09
CA THR A 49 11.03 -10.56 -9.52
C THR A 49 9.60 -10.97 -9.79
N LYS A 50 9.40 -11.81 -10.80
CA LYS A 50 8.12 -12.45 -11.12
C LYS A 50 8.12 -13.90 -10.69
N ARG A 51 6.95 -14.43 -10.36
CA ARG A 51 6.77 -15.82 -9.96
C ARG A 51 7.04 -16.75 -11.13
N ARG A 52 7.70 -17.88 -10.84
CA ARG A 52 7.94 -18.97 -11.78
C ARG A 52 7.00 -20.14 -11.49
N THR A 53 6.67 -20.91 -12.53
CA THR A 53 5.92 -22.16 -12.46
C THR A 53 6.81 -23.28 -13.03
N PRO A 54 7.24 -24.28 -12.23
CA PRO A 54 6.91 -24.53 -10.82
C PRO A 54 7.58 -23.52 -9.84
N LEU A 55 7.07 -23.44 -8.61
CA LEU A 55 7.63 -22.59 -7.57
C LEU A 55 9.01 -23.13 -7.15
N ILE A 56 10.06 -22.37 -7.45
CA ILE A 56 11.45 -22.70 -7.07
C ILE A 56 12.01 -21.51 -6.29
N ILE A 57 12.36 -21.75 -5.02
CA ILE A 57 13.04 -20.77 -4.18
C ILE A 57 14.54 -20.97 -4.38
N PRO A 58 15.29 -19.97 -4.88
CA PRO A 58 16.71 -20.13 -5.11
C PRO A 58 17.46 -20.17 -3.76
N PRO A 59 18.62 -20.86 -3.69
CA PRO A 59 19.40 -20.97 -2.46
C PRO A 59 19.92 -19.62 -1.95
N SER A 60 19.94 -18.59 -2.81
CA SER A 60 20.31 -17.22 -2.47
C SER A 60 19.24 -16.44 -1.70
N GLY A 61 18.01 -16.97 -1.57
CA GLY A 61 16.89 -16.28 -0.94
C GLY A 61 15.88 -15.68 -1.91
N VAL A 62 15.04 -14.77 -1.41
CA VAL A 62 14.02 -14.07 -2.21
C VAL A 62 14.33 -12.57 -2.16
N ASP A 63 14.34 -11.93 -3.33
CA ASP A 63 14.62 -10.50 -3.46
C ASP A 63 13.57 -9.63 -2.74
N VAL A 64 13.94 -8.41 -2.38
CA VAL A 64 13.06 -7.43 -1.72
C VAL A 64 12.35 -6.58 -2.76
N CYS A 65 11.04 -6.38 -2.61
CA CYS A 65 10.27 -5.51 -3.48
C CYS A 65 10.70 -4.05 -3.29
N PRO A 66 10.77 -3.24 -4.36
CA PRO A 66 10.90 -1.79 -4.21
C PRO A 66 9.72 -1.21 -3.43
N LEU A 67 9.96 -0.15 -2.64
CA LEU A 67 8.96 0.47 -1.76
C LEU A 67 7.66 0.87 -2.48
N LYS A 68 7.74 1.23 -3.76
CA LYS A 68 6.57 1.54 -4.61
C LYS A 68 5.53 0.40 -4.68
N PHE A 69 5.94 -0.84 -4.44
CA PHE A 69 5.09 -2.02 -4.52
C PHE A 69 4.65 -2.57 -3.16
N ASN A 70 4.86 -1.82 -2.06
CA ASN A 70 4.45 -2.23 -0.71
C ASN A 70 2.93 -2.49 -0.62
N GLU A 71 2.13 -1.69 -1.31
CA GLU A 71 0.67 -1.77 -1.37
C GLU A 71 0.16 -2.36 -2.69
N TYR A 72 1.02 -3.04 -3.44
CA TYR A 72 0.64 -3.59 -4.74
C TYR A 72 -0.35 -4.76 -4.57
N ILE A 73 -1.56 -4.58 -5.10
CA ILE A 73 -2.59 -5.62 -5.17
C ILE A 73 -2.77 -6.02 -6.64
N PRO A 74 -2.29 -7.20 -7.07
CA PRO A 74 -2.23 -7.57 -8.49
C PRO A 74 -3.57 -7.48 -9.24
N CYS A 75 -4.68 -7.79 -8.57
CA CYS A 75 -6.01 -7.80 -9.19
C CYS A 75 -6.65 -6.41 -9.28
N HIS A 76 -6.17 -5.44 -8.49
CA HIS A 76 -6.67 -4.06 -8.47
C HIS A 76 -5.67 -3.08 -9.12
N ASP A 77 -4.71 -3.60 -9.89
CA ASP A 77 -3.79 -2.76 -10.64
C ASP A 77 -4.52 -2.11 -11.82
N VAL A 78 -4.41 -0.77 -11.92
CA VAL A 78 -5.11 0.01 -12.95
C VAL A 78 -4.59 -0.36 -14.33
N ALA A 79 -3.27 -0.52 -14.48
CA ALA A 79 -2.67 -0.86 -15.76
C ALA A 79 -3.15 -2.24 -16.25
N TYR A 80 -3.20 -3.24 -15.37
CA TYR A 80 -3.77 -4.53 -15.71
C TYR A 80 -5.27 -4.47 -16.02
N THR A 81 -6.04 -3.74 -15.19
CA THR A 81 -7.48 -3.54 -15.35
C THR A 81 -7.83 -2.98 -16.74
N GLU A 82 -7.09 -1.98 -17.20
CA GLU A 82 -7.28 -1.37 -18.53
C GLU A 82 -7.11 -2.39 -19.66
N THR A 83 -6.25 -3.41 -19.50
CA THR A 83 -6.11 -4.49 -20.49
C THR A 83 -7.28 -5.48 -20.50
N LEU A 84 -8.05 -5.54 -19.42
CA LEU A 84 -9.20 -6.44 -19.26
C LEU A 84 -10.50 -5.80 -19.76
N LEU A 85 -10.67 -4.49 -19.62
CA LEU A 85 -11.90 -3.78 -20.01
C LEU A 85 -12.38 -4.10 -21.44
N PRO A 86 -11.52 -4.20 -22.48
CA PRO A 86 -11.96 -4.57 -23.83
C PRO A 86 -12.40 -6.03 -23.98
N LYS A 87 -11.99 -6.91 -23.07
CA LYS A 87 -12.23 -8.37 -23.12
C LYS A 87 -13.43 -8.78 -22.27
N LEU A 88 -13.86 -7.92 -21.35
CA LEU A 88 -14.90 -8.20 -20.39
C LEU A 88 -16.28 -8.05 -21.03
N ASP A 89 -17.12 -9.06 -20.89
CA ASP A 89 -18.51 -8.95 -21.35
C ASP A 89 -19.36 -8.22 -20.30
N VAL A 90 -19.46 -6.89 -20.46
CA VAL A 90 -20.23 -6.02 -19.57
C VAL A 90 -21.72 -6.41 -19.54
N LEU A 91 -22.25 -7.01 -20.62
CA LEU A 91 -23.65 -7.47 -20.66
C LEU A 91 -23.89 -8.67 -19.74
N ARG A 92 -22.84 -9.46 -19.48
CA ARG A 92 -22.90 -10.63 -18.59
C ARG A 92 -22.59 -10.30 -17.14
N LYS A 93 -22.39 -9.02 -16.81
CA LYS A 93 -21.95 -8.58 -15.47
C LYS A 93 -20.71 -9.33 -15.00
N GLU A 94 -19.77 -9.60 -15.89
CA GLU A 94 -18.50 -10.18 -15.45
C GLU A 94 -17.79 -9.22 -14.51
N GLU A 95 -17.52 -9.68 -13.30
CA GLU A 95 -16.84 -8.89 -12.28
C GLU A 95 -15.34 -8.87 -12.54
N LEU A 96 -14.78 -7.67 -12.56
CA LEU A 96 -13.34 -7.46 -12.72
C LEU A 96 -12.52 -8.13 -11.60
N GLU A 97 -13.09 -8.25 -10.40
CA GLU A 97 -12.48 -8.88 -9.22
C GLU A 97 -12.09 -10.35 -9.44
N ARG A 98 -12.71 -11.03 -10.41
CA ARG A 98 -12.43 -12.44 -10.74
C ARG A 98 -11.28 -12.60 -11.73
N HIS A 99 -10.85 -11.51 -12.36
CA HIS A 99 -9.81 -11.49 -13.37
C HIS A 99 -8.54 -10.91 -12.78
N CYS A 100 -7.65 -11.78 -12.30
CA CYS A 100 -6.32 -11.41 -11.81
C CYS A 100 -5.23 -11.82 -12.82
N PRO A 101 -4.05 -11.18 -12.78
CA PRO A 101 -2.93 -11.59 -13.64
C PRO A 101 -2.61 -13.09 -13.50
N PRO A 102 -2.17 -13.74 -14.60
CA PRO A 102 -1.70 -15.12 -14.54
C PRO A 102 -0.53 -15.24 -13.57
N VAL A 103 -0.28 -16.46 -13.09
CA VAL A 103 0.66 -16.69 -11.97
C VAL A 103 2.06 -16.20 -12.31
N GLU A 104 2.48 -16.35 -13.56
CA GLU A 104 3.79 -15.98 -14.12
C GLU A 104 4.02 -14.46 -14.17
N GLU A 105 2.94 -13.67 -14.17
CA GLU A 105 3.01 -12.22 -14.20
C GLU A 105 3.00 -11.59 -12.80
N ARG A 106 2.67 -12.37 -11.76
CA ARG A 106 2.62 -11.89 -10.38
C ARG A 106 4.02 -11.67 -9.83
N LEU A 107 4.19 -10.59 -9.07
CA LEU A 107 5.42 -10.31 -8.35
C LEU A 107 5.73 -11.42 -7.32
N PHE A 108 7.02 -11.69 -7.12
CA PHE A 108 7.53 -12.69 -6.20
C PHE A 108 8.76 -12.16 -5.44
N CYS A 109 8.51 -11.20 -4.56
CA CYS A 109 9.53 -10.56 -3.74
C CYS A 109 9.01 -10.37 -2.29
N LEU A 110 9.93 -10.15 -1.36
CA LEU A 110 9.65 -9.85 0.05
C LEU A 110 9.23 -8.39 0.18
N VAL A 111 8.12 -8.15 0.87
CA VAL A 111 7.68 -6.80 1.19
C VAL A 111 8.56 -6.24 2.32
N PRO A 112 9.25 -5.10 2.12
CA PRO A 112 10.09 -4.52 3.16
C PRO A 112 9.22 -3.99 4.32
N PRO A 113 9.71 -4.07 5.57
CA PRO A 113 9.04 -3.41 6.68
C PRO A 113 9.13 -1.87 6.53
N PRO A 114 8.16 -1.12 7.09
CA PRO A 114 8.28 0.33 7.26
C PRO A 114 9.53 0.72 8.07
N GLU A 115 10.02 1.95 7.88
CA GLU A 115 11.26 2.44 8.52
C GLU A 115 11.22 2.42 10.06
N ASP A 116 10.05 2.65 10.65
CA ASP A 116 9.82 2.72 12.09
C ASP A 116 9.04 1.50 12.63
N TYR A 117 9.03 0.40 11.88
CA TYR A 117 8.37 -0.84 12.27
C TYR A 117 8.93 -1.37 13.59
N LYS A 118 8.03 -1.59 14.55
CA LYS A 118 8.34 -2.15 15.86
C LYS A 118 7.93 -3.61 15.94
N ILE A 119 8.66 -4.38 16.75
CA ILE A 119 8.33 -5.79 17.02
C ILE A 119 6.89 -5.87 17.55
N PRO A 120 6.01 -6.70 16.95
CA PRO A 120 4.64 -6.88 17.42
C PRO A 120 4.58 -7.28 18.88
N ILE A 121 3.59 -6.72 19.59
CA ILE A 121 3.29 -7.11 20.98
C ILE A 121 2.95 -8.60 21.00
N ARG A 122 3.35 -9.33 22.04
CA ARG A 122 3.04 -10.76 22.17
C ARG A 122 1.57 -10.97 22.52
N TRP A 123 0.99 -12.06 22.02
CA TRP A 123 -0.30 -12.55 22.47
C TRP A 123 -0.26 -12.87 23.97
N PRO A 124 -1.32 -12.59 24.76
CA PRO A 124 -2.65 -12.09 24.39
C PRO A 124 -2.80 -10.56 24.33
N VAL A 125 -1.78 -9.81 24.78
CA VAL A 125 -1.85 -8.35 24.89
C VAL A 125 -2.03 -7.67 23.53
N SER A 126 -1.53 -8.29 22.47
CA SER A 126 -1.70 -7.81 21.09
C SER A 126 -3.14 -7.82 20.57
N ARG A 127 -4.09 -8.40 21.31
CA ARG A 127 -5.53 -8.29 21.00
C ARG A 127 -6.02 -6.86 21.17
N ASP A 128 -5.51 -6.19 22.22
CA ASP A 128 -6.03 -4.90 22.65
C ASP A 128 -5.08 -3.76 22.26
N TYR A 129 -3.83 -4.07 21.88
CA TYR A 129 -2.80 -3.07 21.58
C TYR A 129 -1.99 -3.40 20.32
N VAL A 130 -1.72 -2.37 19.50
CA VAL A 130 -0.75 -2.44 18.39
C VAL A 130 0.03 -1.13 18.30
N TRP A 131 1.27 -1.18 17.82
CA TRP A 131 2.09 0.00 17.60
C TRP A 131 1.50 0.91 16.51
N LEU A 132 1.47 2.21 16.78
CA LEU A 132 1.05 3.23 15.80
C LEU A 132 1.91 3.16 14.52
N SER A 133 3.23 3.02 14.68
CA SER A 133 4.20 2.94 13.58
C SER A 133 4.06 1.70 12.68
N ASN A 134 3.38 0.64 13.15
CA ASN A 134 3.19 -0.56 12.35
C ASN A 134 2.00 -0.44 11.37
N VAL A 135 1.23 0.65 11.45
CA VAL A 135 0.05 0.88 10.62
C VAL A 135 0.35 1.97 9.59
N ASN A 136 0.63 1.55 8.36
CA ASN A 136 1.00 2.43 7.25
C ASN A 136 -0.10 3.48 6.88
N HIS A 137 -1.36 3.21 7.21
CA HIS A 137 -2.48 4.11 6.92
C HIS A 137 -3.31 4.44 8.17
N THR A 138 -2.95 5.53 8.85
CA THR A 138 -3.66 5.99 10.07
C THR A 138 -5.03 6.58 9.76
N ARG A 139 -5.27 7.10 8.55
CA ARG A 139 -6.54 7.73 8.17
C ARG A 139 -7.76 6.85 8.42
N LEU A 140 -7.65 5.53 8.17
CA LEU A 140 -8.74 4.59 8.45
C LEU A 140 -9.02 4.42 9.94
N ALA A 141 -7.97 4.46 10.77
CA ALA A 141 -8.11 4.45 12.21
C ALA A 141 -8.72 5.77 12.72
N GLU A 142 -8.37 6.91 12.12
CA GLU A 142 -8.96 8.22 12.44
C GLU A 142 -10.47 8.23 12.14
N VAL A 143 -10.91 7.80 10.95
CA VAL A 143 -12.35 7.76 10.63
C VAL A 143 -13.12 6.71 11.44
N LYS A 144 -12.49 5.58 11.80
CA LYS A 144 -13.11 4.56 12.68
C LYS A 144 -13.03 4.91 14.16
N GLY A 145 -12.18 5.86 14.56
CA GLY A 145 -12.10 6.35 15.94
C GLY A 145 -13.40 6.98 16.41
N GLY A 146 -14.16 7.59 15.49
CA GLY A 146 -15.50 8.13 15.78
C GLY A 146 -16.56 7.07 16.14
N GLN A 147 -16.28 5.78 15.90
CA GLN A 147 -17.16 4.67 16.24
C GLN A 147 -16.80 4.00 17.59
N ASN A 148 -15.90 4.58 18.39
CA ASN A 148 -15.35 4.01 19.64
C ASN A 148 -14.73 2.60 19.46
N VAL A 149 -14.22 2.30 18.26
CA VAL A 149 -13.62 1.01 17.93
C VAL A 149 -12.12 1.01 18.15
N VAL A 150 -11.48 2.16 17.92
CA VAL A 150 -10.03 2.33 17.97
C VAL A 150 -9.72 3.66 18.65
N HIS A 151 -8.79 3.65 19.60
CA HIS A 151 -8.36 4.84 20.32
C HIS A 151 -6.84 4.97 20.26
N GLU A 152 -6.34 6.17 20.06
CA GLU A 152 -4.92 6.46 20.18
C GLU A 152 -4.55 6.58 21.65
N LYS A 153 -3.51 5.85 22.08
CA LYS A 153 -2.94 5.89 23.41
C LYS A 153 -1.42 5.96 23.29
N ASP A 154 -0.87 7.16 23.43
CA ASP A 154 0.56 7.44 23.30
C ASP A 154 1.12 6.94 21.95
N GLN A 155 1.90 5.85 21.94
CA GLN A 155 2.47 5.25 20.73
C GLN A 155 1.74 3.98 20.27
N LEU A 156 0.54 3.75 20.81
CA LEU A 156 -0.25 2.54 20.61
C LEU A 156 -1.66 2.88 20.13
N TRP A 157 -2.18 2.08 19.22
CA TRP A 157 -3.62 1.95 19.06
C TRP A 157 -4.15 0.98 20.11
N TRP A 158 -5.20 1.41 20.80
CA TRP A 158 -5.93 0.64 21.77
C TRP A 158 -7.31 0.27 21.22
N PHE A 159 -7.64 -1.02 21.28
CA PHE A 159 -8.95 -1.57 20.90
C PHE A 159 -9.70 -1.92 22.18
N PRO A 160 -10.78 -1.19 22.52
CA PRO A 160 -11.42 -1.33 23.83
C PRO A 160 -12.03 -2.70 24.09
N SER A 161 -12.48 -3.43 23.05
CA SER A 161 -12.84 -4.86 23.11
C SER A 161 -13.47 -5.36 21.79
N LEU A 162 -12.78 -6.26 21.10
CA LEU A 162 -13.38 -7.36 20.32
C LEU A 162 -13.69 -8.55 21.27
N VAL A 163 -14.21 -8.27 22.48
CA VAL A 163 -14.42 -9.26 23.57
C VAL A 163 -15.88 -9.74 23.63
N TYR A 164 -16.73 -9.31 22.69
CA TYR A 164 -18.11 -9.79 22.56
C TYR A 164 -18.43 -10.21 21.12
N LEU A 165 -17.83 -11.30 20.65
CA LEU A 165 -18.41 -12.19 19.65
C LEU A 165 -18.18 -13.63 20.07
#